data_AF-K2AF12-F1
#
_entry.id   AF-K2AF12-F1
#
_cell.length_a   1.000
_cell.length_b   1.000
_cell.length_c   1.000
_cell.angle_alpha   90.00
_cell.angle_beta   90.00
_cell.angle_gamma   90.00
#
_symmetry.space_group_name_H-M   'P 1'
#
loop_
_entity.id
_entity.type
_entity.pdbx_description
1 polymer ?
#
loop_
_entity_poly.entity_id
_entity_poly.type
_entity_poly.pdbx_seq_one_letter_code
_entity_poly.pdbx_strand_id
1 'polypeptide(L)' 'DAAQVRSVTGFAIGGVSPLGHLTPSPLWMDRRLLAFPTVWAAAGTPRHIFAITPSELLRITGAELADFTV' A
#
# COMPACT_ATOMS: atom_id res chain seq x y z
N ASP A 1 -6.75 15.08 -5.71
CA ASP A 1 -6.40 15.24 -7.14
C ASP A 1 -5.10 14.47 -7.47
N ALA A 2 -4.85 14.10 -8.72
CA ALA A 2 -3.67 13.36 -9.17
C ALA A 2 -2.35 14.07 -8.86
N ALA A 3 -2.33 15.40 -8.97
CA ALA A 3 -1.17 16.21 -8.58
C ALA A 3 -0.82 16.03 -7.10
N GLN A 4 -1.85 16.01 -6.24
CA GLN A 4 -1.69 15.83 -4.79
C GLN A 4 -1.19 14.43 -4.42
N VAL A 5 -1.70 13.38 -5.08
CA VAL A 5 -1.23 12.00 -4.84
C VAL A 5 0.27 11.91 -5.13
N ARG A 6 0.72 12.48 -6.26
CA ARG A 6 2.13 12.47 -6.63
C ARG A 6 3.00 13.30 -5.70
N SER A 7 2.52 14.45 -5.24
CA SER A 7 3.30 15.31 -4.33
C SER A 7 3.49 14.69 -2.95
N VAL A 8 2.50 13.94 -2.44
CA VAL A 8 2.54 13.30 -1.12
C VAL A 8 3.27 11.95 -1.18
N THR A 9 2.94 11.12 -2.16
CA THR A 9 3.44 9.73 -2.22
C THR A 9 4.68 9.56 -3.08
N GLY A 10 4.95 10.51 -4.00
CA GLY A 10 5.99 10.35 -5.02
C GLY A 10 5.57 9.50 -6.23
N PHE A 11 4.39 8.88 -6.19
CA PHE A 11 3.92 7.97 -7.24
C PHE A 11 2.77 8.53 -8.04
N ALA A 12 2.65 8.08 -9.29
CA ALA A 12 1.48 8.35 -10.11
C ALA A 12 0.29 7.47 -9.67
N ILE A 13 -0.94 7.97 -9.87
CA ILE A 13 -2.15 7.17 -9.71
C ILE A 13 -2.04 5.89 -10.56
N GLY A 14 -2.50 4.76 -10.00
CA GLY A 14 -2.39 3.44 -10.63
C GLY A 14 -1.07 2.72 -10.35
N GLY A 15 -0.10 3.38 -9.71
CA GLY A 15 1.18 2.77 -9.33
C GLY A 15 1.63 3.12 -7.92
N VAL A 16 0.75 3.62 -7.06
CA VAL A 16 1.10 4.07 -5.70
C VAL A 16 1.51 2.88 -4.85
N SER A 17 2.80 2.79 -4.54
CA SER A 17 3.33 1.77 -3.65
C SER A 17 2.83 1.98 -2.22
N PRO A 18 2.59 0.93 -1.42
CA PRO A 18 2.34 1.06 0.02
C PRO A 18 3.59 1.48 0.81
N LEU A 19 4.74 1.61 0.15
CA LEU A 19 6.04 1.89 0.75
C LEU A 19 6.75 3.04 0.03
N GLY A 20 7.61 3.75 0.76
CA GLY A 20 8.51 4.75 0.20
C GLY A 20 7.82 6.05 -0.21
N HIS A 21 6.74 6.43 0.49
CA HIS A 21 6.11 7.74 0.27
C HIS A 21 7.06 8.88 0.62
N LEU A 22 6.98 10.00 -0.11
CA LEU A 22 7.80 11.18 0.14
C LEU A 22 7.52 11.79 1.52
N THR A 23 6.25 11.75 1.94
CA THR A 23 5.82 12.24 3.25
C THR A 23 5.19 11.11 4.07
N PRO A 24 5.49 11.03 5.38
CA PRO A 24 4.77 10.13 6.28
C PRO A 24 3.27 10.41 6.23
N SER A 25 2.47 9.35 6.18
CA SER A 25 1.01 9.42 6.28
C SER A 25 0.50 8.29 7.17
N PRO A 26 -0.67 8.44 7.79
CA PRO A 26 -1.36 7.31 8.39
C PRO A 26 -1.66 6.24 7.33
N LEU A 27 -1.29 4.99 7.60
CA LEU A 27 -1.59 3.85 6.75
C LEU A 27 -2.55 2.92 7.47
N TRP A 28 -3.57 2.46 6.75
CA TRP A 28 -4.47 1.41 7.21
C TRP A 28 -4.42 0.21 6.26
N MET A 29 -4.56 -0.99 6.82
CA MET A 29 -4.63 -2.24 6.07
C MET A 29 -5.89 -3.01 6.45
N ASP A 30 -6.65 -3.50 5.45
CA ASP A 30 -7.87 -4.27 5.71
C ASP A 30 -7.51 -5.64 6.29
N ARG A 31 -8.16 -6.05 7.38
CA ARG A 31 -7.90 -7.35 8.04
C ARG A 31 -8.09 -8.54 7.11
N ARG A 32 -8.98 -8.46 6.12
CA ARG A 32 -9.24 -9.56 5.18
C ARG A 32 -8.01 -9.94 4.36
N LEU A 33 -7.06 -9.02 4.16
CA LEU A 33 -5.81 -9.35 3.48
C LEU A 33 -5.03 -10.45 4.19
N LEU A 34 -5.16 -10.58 5.53
CA LEU A 34 -4.49 -11.62 6.31
C LEU A 34 -5.02 -13.04 6.02
N ALA A 35 -6.15 -13.19 5.34
CA ALA A 35 -6.69 -14.49 4.95
C ALA A 35 -5.98 -15.10 3.74
N PHE A 36 -5.12 -14.33 3.05
CA PHE A 36 -4.37 -14.79 1.88
C PHE A 36 -2.92 -15.14 2.25
N PRO A 37 -2.34 -16.19 1.65
CA PRO A 37 -0.92 -16.49 1.86
C PRO A 37 0.00 -15.46 1.20
N THR A 38 -0.48 -14.74 0.18
CA THR A 38 0.27 -13.75 -0.59
C THR A 38 -0.68 -12.70 -1.14
N VAL A 39 -0.23 -11.44 -1.12
CA VAL A 39 -0.87 -10.31 -1.77
C VAL A 39 0.10 -9.67 -2.77
N TRP A 40 -0.45 -8.96 -3.75
CA TRP A 40 0.31 -8.25 -4.77
C TRP A 40 0.11 -6.75 -4.61
N ALA A 41 1.19 -6.03 -4.29
CA ALA A 41 1.17 -4.59 -4.08
C ALA A 41 1.84 -3.85 -5.25
N ALA A 42 1.42 -2.62 -5.52
CA ALA A 42 2.05 -1.78 -6.54
C ALA A 42 3.50 -1.46 -6.17
N ALA A 43 4.40 -1.48 -7.15
CA ALA A 43 5.84 -1.26 -6.98
C ALA A 43 6.31 0.11 -7.49
N GLY A 44 5.43 1.12 -7.43
CA GLY A 44 5.79 2.50 -7.78
C GLY A 44 5.54 2.93 -9.23
N THR A 45 5.02 2.02 -10.08
CA THR A 45 4.60 2.35 -11.45
C THR A 45 3.36 1.52 -11.83
N PRO A 46 2.60 1.91 -12.87
CA PRO A 46 1.42 1.16 -13.31
C PRO A 46 1.69 -0.26 -13.86
N ARG A 47 2.96 -0.62 -14.10
CA ARG A 47 3.35 -1.89 -14.73
C ARG A 47 4.18 -2.81 -13.84
N HIS A 48 4.44 -2.41 -12.60
CA HIS A 48 5.25 -3.20 -11.68
C HIS A 48 4.47 -3.44 -10.39
N ILE A 49 4.45 -4.70 -9.99
CA ILE A 49 3.87 -5.18 -8.73
C ILE A 49 4.87 -6.12 -8.06
N PHE A 50 4.75 -6.30 -6.76
CA PHE A 50 5.56 -7.26 -6.01
C PHE A 50 4.66 -8.16 -5.14
N ALA A 51 5.05 -9.42 -5.01
CA ALA A 51 4.42 -10.38 -4.12
C ALA A 51 4.99 -10.22 -2.71
N ILE A 52 4.13 -10.29 -1.70
CA ILE A 52 4.52 -10.23 -0.28
C ILE A 52 3.49 -10.97 0.57
N THR A 53 3.89 -11.52 1.72
CA THR A 53 2.92 -12.01 2.70
C THR A 53 2.23 -10.83 3.37
N PRO A 54 0.92 -10.92 3.69
CA PRO A 54 0.23 -9.84 4.39
C PRO A 54 0.86 -9.48 5.74
N SER A 55 1.41 -10.47 6.45
CA SER A 55 2.10 -10.26 7.73
C SER A 55 3.37 -9.43 7.56
N GLU A 56 4.18 -9.71 6.53
CA GLU A 56 5.38 -8.93 6.26
C GLU A 56 5.03 -7.53 5.78
N LEU A 57 4.01 -7.39 4.92
CA LEU A 57 3.52 -6.09 4.48
C LEU A 57 3.09 -5.23 5.67
N LEU A 58 2.31 -5.78 6.60
CA LEU A 58 1.91 -5.09 7.83
C LEU A 58 3.13 -4.67 8.65
N ARG A 59 4.10 -5.57 8.83
CA ARG A 59 5.32 -5.33 9.62
C ARG A 59 6.16 -4.19 9.05
N ILE A 60 6.35 -4.14 7.72
CA ILE A 60 7.23 -3.14 7.09
C ILE A 60 6.53 -1.80 6.83
N THR A 61 5.20 -1.79 6.71
CA THR A 61 4.42 -0.56 6.54
C THR A 61 4.10 0.11 7.88
N GLY A 62 3.98 -0.67 8.96
CA GLY A 62 3.47 -0.18 10.24
C GLY A 62 2.00 0.24 10.17
N ALA A 63 1.26 -0.24 9.18
CA ALA A 63 -0.15 0.11 9.00
C ALA A 63 -1.02 -0.33 10.18
N GLU A 64 -2.08 0.42 10.45
CA GLU A 64 -3.11 0.03 11.41
C GLU A 64 -4.13 -0.90 10.76
N LEU A 65 -4.48 -2.00 11.43
CA LEU A 65 -5.54 -2.90 10.95
C LEU A 65 -6.92 -2.28 11.20
N ALA A 66 -7.70 -2.11 10.15
CA ALA A 66 -9.07 -1.62 10.23
C ALA A 66 -9.99 -2.42 9.30
N ASP A 67 -11.29 -2.36 9.59
CA ASP A 67 -12.32 -3.04 8.81
C ASP A 67 -13.08 -1.99 8.00
N PHE A 68 -12.83 -1.92 6.69
CA PHE A 68 -13.43 -0.90 5.81
C PHE A 68 -14.05 -1.49 4.53
N THR A 69 -14.05 -2.81 4.40
CA THR A 69 -14.79 -3.53 3.35
C THR A 69 -16.02 -4.22 3.94
N VAL A 70 -17.15 -4.13 3.21
CA VAL A 70 -18.41 -4.81 3.57
C VAL A 70 -18.39 -6.26 3.11
#